data_AF-A0A957CUL2-F1
#
_entry.id   AF-A0A957CUL2-F1
#
_cell.length_a   1.000
_cell.length_b   1.000
_cell.length_c   1.000
_cell.angle_alpha   90.00
_cell.angle_beta   90.00
_cell.angle_gamma   90.00
#
_symmetry.space_group_name_H-M   'P 1'
#
loop_
_entity.id
_entity.type
_entity.pdbx_description
1 polymer ?
#
loop_
_entity_poly.entity_id
_entity_poly.type
_entity_poly.pdbx_seq_one_letter_code
_entity_poly.pdbx_strand_id
1 'polypeptide(L)'
;MRLYIHPNAEAQIDDIVQSALKVKPPSPTHPIYCCVRRYQSWVQHSLARMGFSLWGSQAVMVKHTVHHLPKSASELVRVVDTQGVTPTTPFVPHYEQPGTNGKT
;
A
#
# COMPACT_ATOMS: atom_id res chain seq x y z
N MET A 1 15.51 20.11 -2.80
CA MET A 1 14.08 20.49 -2.70
C MET A 1 13.21 19.26 -2.93
N ARG A 2 12.08 19.15 -2.22
CA ARG A 2 11.06 18.11 -2.43
C ARG A 2 9.70 18.79 -2.51
N LEU A 3 8.96 18.55 -3.59
CA LEU A 3 7.67 19.18 -3.85
C LEU A 3 6.53 18.26 -3.44
N TYR A 4 5.59 18.81 -2.67
CA TYR A 4 4.30 18.20 -2.37
C TYR A 4 3.24 19.18 -2.81
N ILE A 5 2.44 18.74 -3.78
CA ILE A 5 1.51 19.61 -4.47
C ILE A 5 0.16 18.94 -4.41
N HIS A 6 -0.82 19.69 -3.92
CA HIS A 6 -2.20 19.23 -3.91
C HIS A 6 -2.66 19.02 -5.36
N PRO A 7 -3.42 17.96 -5.68
CA PRO A 7 -3.84 17.68 -7.05
C PRO A 7 -4.53 18.88 -7.74
N ASN A 8 -5.39 19.60 -7.03
CA ASN A 8 -6.08 20.79 -7.56
C ASN A 8 -5.15 22.00 -7.80
N ALA A 9 -3.89 21.94 -7.37
CA ALA A 9 -2.91 22.99 -7.55
C ALA A 9 -1.95 22.72 -8.73
N GLU A 10 -2.19 21.67 -9.52
CA GLU A 10 -1.34 21.29 -10.66
C GLU A 10 -1.20 22.42 -11.68
N ALA A 11 -2.27 23.18 -11.94
CA ALA A 11 -2.24 24.29 -12.89
C ALA A 11 -1.32 25.45 -12.45
N GLN A 12 -1.05 25.59 -11.15
CA GLN A 12 -0.23 26.66 -10.56
C GLN A 12 1.22 26.22 -10.30
N ILE A 13 1.63 25.06 -10.80
CA ILE A 13 2.96 24.49 -10.57
C ILE A 13 4.10 25.47 -10.89
N ASP A 14 3.99 26.22 -11.98
CA ASP A 14 5.03 27.15 -12.41
C ASP A 14 5.23 28.26 -11.38
N ASP A 15 4.12 28.85 -10.91
CA ASP A 15 4.12 29.90 -9.90
C ASP A 15 4.65 29.38 -8.55
N ILE A 16 4.30 28.14 -8.19
CA ILE A 16 4.78 27.49 -6.97
C ILE A 16 6.30 27.28 -7.02
N VAL A 17 6.81 26.71 -8.12
CA VAL A 17 8.26 26.48 -8.29
C VAL A 17 9.00 27.81 -8.33
N GLN A 18 8.51 28.79 -9.08
CA GLN A 18 9.13 30.11 -9.16
C GLN A 18 9.17 30.78 -7.78
N SER A 19 8.08 30.71 -7.01
CA SER A 19 8.03 31.25 -5.65
C SER A 19 9.01 30.53 -4.73
N ALA A 20 9.15 29.22 -4.83
CA ALA A 20 10.13 28.45 -4.05
C ALA A 20 11.58 28.85 -4.38
N LEU A 21 11.89 29.09 -5.66
CA LEU A 21 13.21 29.55 -6.10
C LEU A 21 13.52 30.99 -5.63
N LYS A 22 12.52 31.83 -5.43
CA LYS A 22 12.71 33.17 -4.86
C LYS A 22 13.10 33.12 -3.37
N VAL A 23 12.59 32.15 -2.61
CA VAL A 23 12.95 31.98 -1.18
C VAL A 23 14.43 31.65 -1.02
N LYS A 24 14.98 30.82 -1.91
CA LYS A 24 16.40 30.53 -1.96
C LYS A 24 16.85 30.51 -3.43
N PRO A 25 17.42 31.60 -3.94
CA PRO A 25 17.92 31.64 -5.30
C PRO A 25 19.06 30.63 -5.49
N PRO A 26 19.06 29.84 -6.59
CA PRO A 26 20.19 28.97 -6.90
C PRO A 26 21.42 29.80 -7.28
N SER A 27 22.61 29.30 -6.96
CA SER A 27 23.88 29.89 -7.40
C SER A 27 24.81 28.79 -7.92
N PRO A 28 25.86 29.12 -8.68
CA PRO A 28 26.81 28.10 -9.17
C PRO A 28 27.48 27.28 -8.06
N THR A 29 27.71 27.89 -6.89
CA THR A 29 28.29 27.21 -5.73
C THR A 29 27.25 26.43 -4.91
N HIS A 30 25.96 26.73 -5.09
CA HIS A 30 24.86 26.12 -4.36
C HIS A 30 23.69 25.85 -5.31
N PRO A 31 23.82 24.84 -6.20
CA PRO A 31 22.73 24.44 -7.08
C PRO A 31 21.57 23.84 -6.27
N ILE A 32 20.35 23.98 -6.81
CA ILE A 32 19.15 23.40 -6.22
C ILE A 32 18.79 22.14 -7.01
N TYR A 33 18.74 21.01 -6.31
CA TYR A 33 18.24 19.75 -6.86
C TYR A 33 16.77 19.55 -6.46
N CYS A 34 15.96 19.01 -7.36
CA CYS A 34 14.57 18.65 -7.08
C CYS A 34 14.35 17.15 -7.33
N CYS A 35 13.92 16.42 -6.31
CA CYS A 35 13.57 15.01 -6.46
C CYS A 35 12.14 14.90 -7.03
N VAL A 36 11.98 14.21 -8.16
CA VAL A 36 10.69 13.95 -8.81
C VAL A 36 10.44 12.46 -8.85
N ARG A 37 9.31 12.00 -8.31
CA ARG A 37 8.91 10.59 -8.41
C ARG A 37 8.17 10.32 -9.72
N ARG A 38 8.15 9.06 -10.16
CA ARG A 38 7.53 8.67 -11.45
C ARG A 38 6.07 9.11 -11.57
N TYR A 39 5.31 9.07 -10.48
CA TYR A 39 3.91 9.52 -10.46
C TYR A 39 3.74 11.06 -10.49
N GLN A 40 4.85 11.81 -10.40
CA GLN A 40 4.91 13.26 -10.52
C GLN A 40 5.52 13.68 -11.87
N SER A 41 5.42 12.84 -12.90
CA SER A 41 6.00 13.11 -14.23
C SER A 41 5.50 14.43 -14.82
N TRP A 42 4.26 14.83 -14.49
CA TRP A 42 3.66 16.10 -14.88
C TRP A 42 4.45 17.34 -14.41
N VAL A 43 5.19 17.25 -13.29
CA VAL A 43 6.02 18.36 -12.76
C VAL A 43 7.29 18.59 -13.61
N GLN A 44 7.75 17.59 -14.35
CA GLN A 44 9.05 17.66 -15.04
C GLN A 44 9.09 18.77 -16.08
N HIS A 45 8.00 18.98 -16.82
CA HIS A 45 7.96 20.01 -17.84
C HIS A 45 8.08 21.42 -17.23
N SER A 46 7.38 21.67 -16.13
CA SER A 46 7.49 22.92 -15.36
C SER A 46 8.88 23.15 -14.81
N LEU A 47 9.53 22.12 -14.25
CA LEU A 47 10.91 22.22 -13.79
C LEU A 47 11.87 22.56 -14.94
N ALA A 48 11.70 21.92 -16.10
CA ALA A 48 12.53 22.20 -17.28
C ALA A 48 12.38 23.66 -17.74
N ARG A 49 11.16 24.22 -17.76
CA ARG A 49 10.92 25.65 -18.04
C ARG A 49 11.63 26.59 -17.06
N MET A 50 11.84 26.15 -15.83
CA MET A 50 12.54 26.90 -14.78
C MET A 50 14.06 26.66 -14.79
N GLY A 51 14.60 26.01 -15.82
CA GLY A 51 16.04 25.81 -16.02
C GLY A 51 16.62 24.57 -15.32
N PHE A 52 15.78 23.70 -14.76
CA PHE A 52 16.26 22.40 -14.27
C PHE A 52 16.59 21.47 -15.44
N SER A 53 17.62 20.65 -15.25
CA SER A 53 17.97 19.54 -16.13
C SER A 53 17.95 18.22 -15.35
N LEU A 54 17.76 17.11 -16.07
CA LEU A 54 17.86 15.79 -15.46
C LEU A 54 19.31 15.55 -15.00
N TRP A 55 19.49 15.38 -13.71
CA TRP A 55 20.81 15.07 -13.12
C TRP A 55 21.04 13.56 -12.94
N GLY A 56 19.98 12.81 -12.60
CA GLY A 56 20.08 11.38 -12.37
C GLY A 56 18.71 10.73 -12.20
N SER A 57 18.66 9.42 -12.35
CA SER A 57 17.45 8.61 -12.17
C SER A 57 17.77 7.42 -11.29
N GLN A 58 16.86 7.10 -10.37
CA GLN A 58 17.01 5.99 -9.44
C GLN A 58 15.74 5.14 -9.45
N ALA A 59 15.91 3.83 -9.51
CA ALA A 59 14.85 2.87 -9.28
C ALA A 59 14.87 2.41 -7.82
N VAL A 60 13.70 2.30 -7.20
CA VAL A 60 13.54 1.74 -5.86
C VAL A 60 12.88 0.38 -6.00
N MET A 61 13.55 -0.66 -5.53
CA MET A 61 12.97 -2.00 -5.42
C MET A 61 12.28 -2.16 -4.08
N VAL A 62 11.10 -2.76 -4.09
CA VAL A 62 10.34 -3.08 -2.86
C VAL A 62 10.19 -4.59 -2.78
N LYS A 63 10.57 -5.18 -1.65
CA LYS A 63 10.30 -6.59 -1.36
C LYS A 63 8.91 -6.68 -0.72
N HIS A 64 7.99 -7.38 -1.38
CA HIS A 64 6.70 -7.71 -0.78
C HIS A 64 6.94 -8.67 0.39
N THR A 65 6.62 -8.23 1.61
CA THR A 65 6.71 -9.06 2.82
C THR A 65 5.31 -9.18 3.39
N VAL A 66 4.94 -10.40 3.77
CA VAL A 66 3.64 -10.68 4.38
C VAL A 66 3.87 -11.17 5.81
N HIS A 67 3.02 -10.72 6.72
CA HIS A 67 2.95 -11.22 8.07
C HIS A 67 1.50 -11.63 8.35
N HIS A 68 1.30 -12.79 8.97
CA HIS A 68 -0.03 -13.24 9.33
C HIS A 68 -0.58 -12.35 10.46
N LEU A 69 -1.67 -11.65 10.20
CA LEU A 69 -2.43 -10.95 11.24
C LEU A 69 -3.56 -11.88 11.71
N PRO A 70 -3.46 -12.52 12.89
CA PRO A 70 -4.56 -13.32 13.40
C PRO A 70 -5.77 -12.41 13.62
N LYS A 71 -6.86 -12.66 12.89
CA LYS A 71 -8.15 -12.05 13.20
C LYS A 71 -8.67 -12.68 14.49
N SER A 72 -9.05 -11.88 15.48
CA SER A 72 -9.73 -12.39 16.66
C SER A 72 -11.05 -13.03 16.22
N ALA A 73 -11.26 -14.29 16.57
CA ALA A 73 -12.45 -15.06 16.20
C ALA A 73 -13.77 -14.49 16.77
N SER A 74 -13.71 -13.44 17.60
CA SER A 74 -14.85 -12.84 18.29
C SER A 74 -15.97 -12.36 17.36
N GLU A 75 -15.65 -11.89 16.15
CA GLU A 75 -16.68 -11.46 15.19
C GLU A 75 -17.33 -12.63 14.43
N LEU A 76 -16.59 -13.72 14.22
CA LEU A 76 -17.09 -14.92 13.53
C LEU A 76 -17.93 -15.80 14.47
N VAL A 77 -17.57 -15.87 15.76
CA VAL A 77 -18.32 -16.65 16.76
C VAL A 77 -19.74 -16.10 16.95
N ARG A 78 -19.94 -14.77 16.97
CA ARG A 78 -21.28 -14.18 17.14
C ARG A 78 -22.24 -14.54 16.02
N VAL A 79 -21.76 -14.71 14.79
CA VAL A 79 -22.59 -15.10 13.64
C VAL A 79 -22.91 -16.59 13.66
N VAL A 80 -21.95 -17.44 14.05
CA VAL A 80 -22.17 -18.88 14.20
C VAL A 80 -23.14 -19.22 15.34
N ASP A 81 -23.08 -18.48 16.45
CA ASP A 81 -23.99 -18.71 17.59
C ASP A 81 -25.40 -18.16 17.37
N THR A 82 -25.58 -17.13 16.51
CA THR A 82 -26.92 -16.58 16.23
C THR A 82 -27.65 -17.33 15.12
N GLN A 83 -26.94 -17.89 14.16
CA GLN A 83 -27.51 -18.83 13.20
C GLN A 83 -27.20 -20.23 13.69
N GLY A 84 -28.06 -20.78 14.57
CA GLY A 84 -28.01 -22.19 14.92
C GLY A 84 -28.00 -23.02 13.64
N VAL A 85 -26.81 -23.48 13.24
CA VAL A 85 -26.63 -24.27 12.03
C VAL A 85 -27.17 -25.64 12.36
N THR A 86 -28.40 -25.91 11.92
CA THR A 86 -28.94 -27.27 11.94
C THR A 86 -27.97 -28.15 11.13
N PRO A 87 -27.39 -29.20 11.72
CA PRO A 87 -26.55 -30.13 10.97
C PRO A 87 -27.38 -30.69 9.79
N THR A 88 -27.00 -30.36 8.56
CA THR A 88 -27.62 -30.91 7.34
C THR A 88 -27.07 -32.29 6.99
N THR A 89 -26.10 -32.79 7.75
CA THR A 89 -25.59 -34.14 7.63
C THR A 89 -26.46 -35.09 8.46
N PRO A 90 -27.04 -36.15 7.88
CA PRO A 90 -27.77 -37.13 8.66
C PRO A 90 -26.81 -37.77 9.67
N PHE A 91 -27.22 -37.81 10.93
CA PHE A 91 -26.52 -38.54 11.97
C PHE A 91 -26.64 -40.02 11.61
N VAL A 92 -25.59 -40.63 11.05
CA VAL A 92 -25.55 -42.07 10.83
C VAL A 92 -25.14 -42.71 12.15
N PRO A 93 -26.01 -43.47 12.83
CA PRO A 93 -25.59 -44.24 14.00
C PRO A 93 -24.55 -45.25 13.53
N HIS A 94 -23.35 -45.20 14.10
CA HIS A 94 -22.40 -46.29 13.92
C HIS A 94 -23.00 -47.53 14.58
N TYR A 95 -23.31 -48.55 13.77
CA TYR A 95 -23.71 -49.86 14.26
C TYR A 95 -22.49 -50.47 14.96
N GLU A 96 -22.55 -50.65 16.28
CA GLU A 96 -21.53 -51.42 16.99
C GLU A 96 -21.48 -52.83 16.39
N GLN A 97 -20.34 -53.20 15.80
CA GLN A 97 -20.11 -54.58 15.41
C GLN A 97 -19.95 -55.42 16.68
N PRO A 98 -20.68 -56.55 16.83
CA PRO A 98 -20.45 -57.44 17.96
C PRO A 98 -19.06 -58.05 17.82
N GLY A 99 -18.16 -57.68 18.73
CA GLY A 99 -16.84 -58.27 18.84
C GLY A 99 -16.93 -59.77 19.05
N THR A 100 -16.61 -60.51 18.00
CA THR A 100 -16.54 -61.97 17.97
C THR A 100 -15.58 -62.49 19.05
N ASN A 101 -16.08 -63.46 19.82
CA ASN A 101 -15.37 -64.29 20.80
C ASN A 101 -13.92 -64.64 20.43
N GLY A 102 -12.97 -64.25 21.28
CA GLY A 102 -11.63 -64.85 21.37
C GLY A 102 -11.55 -65.76 22.60
N LYS A 103 -11.69 -67.06 22.36
CA LYS A 103 -11.50 -68.15 23.33
C LYS A 103 -10.03 -68.17 23.79
N THR A 104 -9.81 -68.39 25.09
CA THR A 104 -8.60 -69.05 25.62
C THR A 104 -8.99 -70.45 26.07
#